data_AF-A0A930L6H2-F1
#
_entry.id   AF-A0A930L6H2-F1
#
_cell.length_a   1.000
_cell.length_b   1.000
_cell.length_c   1.000
_cell.angle_alpha   90.00
_cell.angle_beta   90.00
_cell.angle_gamma   90.00
#
_symmetry.space_group_name_H-M   'P 1'
#
loop_
_entity.id
_entity.type
_entity.pdbx_description
1 polymer ?
#
loop_
_entity_poly.entity_id
_entity_poly.type
_entity_poly.pdbx_seq_one_letter_code
_entity_poly.pdbx_strand_id
1 'polypeptide(L)'
;MSIFSSAARFGSNLVQKVKFRSPELLIGAGVVGLVGAAVVAVRRGVRWHNAARAEILHDLETIKKAGGSPEYSREDRVRDYAQVIGKGVWSFTQIYGPSVAVGAASVVSILAGTGVLRGRLAAVTSAAATAQAALDRYRQRVREKLGDDADYEFAHEVVGRKTKLKHEDGTKETQVTYHLVPSSGEWMAASPYSRIWDESALEWSPNREIQYLTLRSLENHFNRELDARGVVFLNDVYKALGLPMSPEAALVGWIKDYETPKMKALAEKLGRTPGDGAVDFGVFDGETASARAYLAGDDDRVVLDFNVDGVVYDLIPAL
;
A
#
# COMPACT_ATOMS: atom_id res chain seq x y z
N MET A 1 23.16 7.23 47.00
CA MET A 1 21.84 7.64 46.45
C MET A 1 21.91 8.64 45.27
N SER A 2 23.07 8.99 44.69
CA SER A 2 23.18 10.03 43.64
C SER A 2 23.25 9.53 42.18
N ILE A 3 23.39 8.22 41.95
CA ILE A 3 23.56 7.65 40.60
C ILE A 3 22.20 7.41 39.91
N PHE A 4 21.20 6.99 40.67
CA PHE A 4 19.85 6.73 40.15
C PHE A 4 19.10 7.99 39.74
N SER A 5 19.29 9.12 40.44
CA SER A 5 18.68 10.40 40.06
C SER A 5 19.32 11.02 38.81
N SER A 6 20.60 10.77 38.58
CA SER A 6 21.32 11.22 37.37
C SER A 6 20.93 10.39 36.13
N ALA A 7 20.77 9.07 36.26
CA ALA A 7 20.30 8.21 35.18
C ALA A 7 18.84 8.52 34.77
N ALA A 8 17.96 8.80 35.74
CA ALA A 8 16.57 9.18 35.47
C ALA A 8 16.45 10.54 34.76
N ARG A 9 17.28 11.54 35.12
CA ARG A 9 17.33 12.85 34.46
C ARG A 9 17.99 12.78 33.07
N PHE A 10 18.98 11.89 32.87
CA PHE A 10 19.58 11.66 31.55
C PHE A 10 18.58 10.95 30.62
N GLY A 11 17.83 9.98 31.15
CA GLY A 11 16.74 9.31 30.44
C GLY A 11 15.60 10.26 30.05
N SER A 12 15.13 11.14 30.95
CA SER A 12 14.04 12.08 30.64
C SER A 12 14.47 13.14 29.61
N ASN A 13 15.70 13.62 29.68
CA ASN A 13 16.24 14.59 28.72
C ASN A 13 16.54 13.98 27.36
N LEU A 14 16.96 12.71 27.29
CA LEU A 14 17.05 11.97 26.02
C LEU A 14 15.65 11.79 25.44
N VAL A 15 14.68 11.33 26.21
CA VAL A 15 13.29 11.12 25.74
C VAL A 15 12.64 12.43 25.27
N GLN A 16 12.93 13.58 25.89
CA GLN A 16 12.39 14.88 25.45
C GLN A 16 13.19 15.57 24.32
N LYS A 17 14.53 15.44 24.27
CA LYS A 17 15.33 16.02 23.16
C LYS A 17 15.32 15.15 21.91
N VAL A 18 15.05 13.86 22.06
CA VAL A 18 14.90 12.92 20.96
C VAL A 18 13.44 12.92 20.51
N LYS A 19 13.03 14.06 19.93
CA LYS A 19 12.02 14.03 18.87
C LYS A 19 12.65 13.32 17.66
N PHE A 20 12.79 11.99 17.70
CA PHE A 20 13.11 11.24 16.48
C PHE A 20 11.91 11.36 15.54
N ARG A 21 11.93 12.39 14.69
CA ARG A 21 10.92 12.64 13.65
C ARG A 21 11.00 11.62 12.50
N SER A 22 11.97 10.71 12.52
CA SER A 22 12.19 9.69 11.50
C SER A 22 12.05 8.29 12.12
N PRO A 23 10.86 7.66 12.00
CA PRO A 23 10.64 6.27 12.41
C PRO A 23 11.68 5.28 11.83
N GLU A 24 12.21 5.60 10.65
CA GLU A 24 13.29 4.87 9.99
C GLU A 24 14.58 4.81 10.84
N LEU A 25 14.92 5.88 11.58
CA LEU A 25 16.10 5.87 12.45
C LEU A 25 15.90 4.96 13.67
N LEU A 26 14.70 4.89 14.22
CA LEU A 26 14.38 3.99 15.34
C LEU A 26 14.43 2.52 14.93
N ILE A 27 13.92 2.22 13.74
CA ILE A 27 13.98 0.88 13.14
C ILE A 27 15.44 0.55 12.82
N GLY A 28 16.17 1.45 12.16
CA GLY A 28 17.58 1.25 11.83
C GLY A 28 18.46 1.05 13.06
N ALA A 29 18.29 1.88 14.10
CA ALA A 29 19.01 1.74 15.36
C ALA A 29 18.67 0.41 16.07
N GLY A 30 17.42 -0.05 16.00
CA GLY A 30 17.01 -1.34 16.53
C GLY A 30 17.62 -2.52 15.77
N VAL A 31 17.68 -2.46 14.43
CA VAL A 31 18.33 -3.51 13.62
C VAL A 31 19.82 -3.58 13.95
N VAL A 32 20.52 -2.44 14.00
CA VAL A 32 21.94 -2.38 14.39
C VAL A 32 22.14 -2.88 15.81
N GLY A 33 21.26 -2.51 16.74
CA GLY A 33 21.30 -2.96 18.13
C GLY A 33 21.11 -4.47 18.29
N LEU A 34 20.20 -5.08 17.52
CA LEU A 34 19.99 -6.53 17.50
C LEU A 34 21.22 -7.29 16.98
N VAL A 35 21.81 -6.83 15.87
CA VAL A 35 23.03 -7.42 15.31
C VAL A 35 24.19 -7.27 16.31
N GLY A 36 24.34 -6.08 16.90
CA GLY A 36 25.34 -5.82 17.93
C GLY A 36 25.17 -6.71 19.17
N ALA A 37 23.93 -6.92 19.63
CA ALA A 37 23.62 -7.80 20.75
C ALA A 37 24.01 -9.26 20.45
N ALA A 38 23.72 -9.75 19.25
CA ALA A 38 24.08 -11.10 18.82
C ALA A 38 25.61 -11.28 18.80
N VAL A 39 26.36 -10.33 18.22
CA VAL A 39 27.82 -10.38 18.16
C VAL A 39 28.43 -10.37 19.57
N VAL A 40 27.92 -9.51 20.47
CA VAL A 40 28.39 -9.44 21.86
C VAL A 40 28.07 -10.71 22.62
N ALA A 41 26.87 -11.28 22.46
CA ALA A 41 26.46 -12.53 23.07
C ALA A 41 27.38 -13.69 22.66
N VAL A 42 27.68 -13.80 21.37
CA VAL A 42 28.59 -14.83 20.84
C VAL A 42 30.01 -14.62 21.34
N ARG A 43 30.55 -13.40 21.24
CA ARG A 43 31.94 -13.11 21.62
C ARG A 43 32.19 -13.28 23.12
N ARG A 44 31.24 -12.84 23.97
CA ARG A 44 31.34 -13.03 25.43
C ARG A 44 31.00 -14.46 25.83
N GLY A 45 30.01 -15.06 25.20
CA GLY A 45 29.64 -16.46 25.39
C GLY A 45 30.85 -17.36 25.17
N VAL A 46 31.49 -17.32 24.01
CA VAL A 46 32.65 -18.19 23.71
C VAL A 46 33.79 -18.03 24.73
N ARG A 47 34.04 -16.82 25.24
CA ARG A 47 35.15 -16.58 26.18
C ARG A 47 34.86 -17.04 27.61
N TRP A 48 33.64 -16.82 28.10
CA TRP A 48 33.34 -16.94 29.53
C TRP A 48 32.38 -18.10 29.85
N HIS A 49 31.64 -18.60 28.86
CA HIS A 49 30.69 -19.70 29.04
C HIS A 49 31.39 -20.99 29.47
N ASN A 50 32.51 -21.35 28.82
CA ASN A 50 33.23 -22.57 29.15
C ASN A 50 33.88 -22.51 30.54
N ALA A 51 34.41 -21.34 30.94
CA ALA A 51 34.98 -21.13 32.26
C ALA A 51 33.91 -21.21 33.36
N ALA A 52 32.79 -20.49 33.20
CA ALA A 52 31.69 -20.53 34.15
C ALA A 52 31.06 -21.94 34.25
N ARG A 53 30.93 -22.64 33.12
CA ARG A 53 30.43 -24.02 33.10
C ARG A 53 31.37 -24.99 33.82
N ALA A 54 32.67 -24.87 33.59
CA ALA A 54 33.67 -25.73 34.24
C ALA A 54 33.68 -25.52 35.76
N GLU A 55 33.59 -24.27 36.23
CA GLU A 55 33.51 -23.92 37.65
C GLU A 55 32.25 -24.50 38.31
N ILE A 56 31.08 -24.35 37.69
CA ILE A 56 29.83 -24.93 38.18
C ILE A 56 29.89 -26.47 38.21
N LEU A 57 30.43 -27.11 37.17
CA LEU A 57 30.57 -28.56 37.12
C LEU A 57 31.51 -29.07 38.21
N HIS A 58 32.62 -28.37 38.45
CA HIS A 58 33.55 -28.68 39.52
C HIS A 58 32.87 -28.56 40.91
N ASP A 59 32.14 -27.47 41.16
CA ASP A 59 31.39 -27.27 42.41
C ASP A 59 30.27 -28.31 42.61
N LEU A 60 29.64 -28.78 41.53
CA LEU A 60 28.67 -29.88 41.61
C LEU A 60 29.34 -31.23 41.91
N GLU A 61 30.52 -31.48 41.35
CA GLU A 61 31.30 -32.68 41.62
C GLU A 61 31.83 -32.73 43.05
N THR A 62 32.26 -31.59 43.61
CA THR A 62 32.71 -31.52 45.02
C THR A 62 31.56 -31.81 45.98
N ILE A 63 30.38 -31.23 45.75
CA ILE A 63 29.16 -31.55 46.53
C ILE A 63 28.78 -33.03 46.39
N LYS A 64 28.88 -33.60 45.18
CA LYS A 64 28.57 -35.02 44.92
C LYS A 64 29.53 -35.96 45.65
N LYS A 65 30.83 -35.63 45.70
CA LYS A 65 31.85 -36.39 46.44
C LYS A 65 31.67 -36.25 47.96
N ALA A 66 31.36 -35.06 48.46
CA ALA A 66 31.09 -34.81 49.87
C ALA A 66 29.80 -35.48 50.37
N GLY A 67 28.81 -35.66 49.49
CA GLY A 67 27.53 -36.31 49.80
C GLY A 67 27.58 -37.82 50.12
N GLY A 68 28.75 -38.45 50.01
CA GLY A 68 28.98 -39.83 50.45
C GLY A 68 29.46 -39.97 51.91
N SER A 69 29.73 -38.85 52.59
CA SER A 69 30.25 -38.84 53.96
C SER A 69 29.12 -38.81 55.01
N PRO A 70 29.21 -39.55 56.12
CA PRO A 70 28.18 -39.61 57.16
C PRO A 70 28.01 -38.29 57.95
N GLU A 71 28.97 -37.37 57.85
CA GLU A 71 28.96 -36.04 58.48
C GLU A 71 28.19 -34.98 57.68
N TYR A 72 27.75 -35.28 56.45
CA TYR A 72 27.09 -34.30 55.57
C TYR A 72 25.55 -34.43 55.64
N SER A 73 24.91 -33.50 56.35
CA SER A 73 23.45 -33.49 56.53
C SER A 73 22.72 -33.18 55.20
N ARG A 74 21.49 -33.71 55.06
CA ARG A 74 20.64 -33.45 53.88
C ARG A 74 20.31 -31.96 53.72
N GLU A 75 20.18 -31.23 54.81
CA GLU A 75 19.84 -29.79 54.79
C GLU A 75 21.00 -28.93 54.24
N ASP A 76 22.23 -29.23 54.66
CA ASP A 76 23.43 -28.55 54.16
C ASP A 76 23.65 -28.82 52.68
N ARG A 77 23.36 -30.05 52.24
CA ARG A 77 23.40 -30.43 50.82
C ARG A 77 22.47 -29.61 49.95
N VAL A 78 21.23 -29.40 50.38
CA VAL A 78 20.26 -28.58 49.65
C VAL A 78 20.72 -27.12 49.59
N ARG A 79 21.30 -26.61 50.68
CA ARG A 79 21.83 -25.24 50.75
C ARG A 79 23.01 -25.03 49.82
N ASP A 80 23.94 -25.98 49.74
CA ASP A 80 25.10 -25.90 48.87
C ASP A 80 24.70 -25.99 47.38
N TYR A 81 23.77 -26.88 47.03
CA TYR A 81 23.21 -26.90 45.68
C TYR A 81 22.53 -25.57 45.32
N ALA A 82 21.76 -24.98 46.23
CA ALA A 82 21.12 -23.69 46.00
C ALA A 82 22.15 -22.57 45.79
N GLN A 83 23.27 -22.57 46.52
CA GLN A 83 24.36 -21.61 46.33
C GLN A 83 25.04 -21.78 44.96
N VAL A 84 25.33 -23.02 44.53
CA VAL A 84 25.94 -23.28 43.22
C VAL A 84 25.00 -22.89 42.07
N ILE A 85 23.71 -23.17 42.18
CA ILE A 85 22.70 -22.72 41.21
C ILE A 85 22.64 -21.19 41.18
N GLY A 86 22.62 -20.54 42.34
CA GLY A 86 22.62 -19.08 42.45
C GLY A 86 23.85 -18.44 41.81
N LYS A 87 25.05 -18.98 42.08
CA LYS A 87 26.30 -18.59 41.43
C LYS A 87 26.23 -18.79 39.92
N GLY A 88 25.71 -19.92 39.46
CA GLY A 88 25.57 -20.20 38.03
C GLY A 88 24.66 -19.19 37.32
N VAL A 89 23.48 -18.94 37.88
CA VAL A 89 22.54 -17.93 37.37
C VAL A 89 23.19 -16.56 37.32
N TRP A 90 23.91 -16.16 38.37
CA TRP A 90 24.63 -14.88 38.43
C TRP A 90 25.69 -14.78 37.34
N SER A 91 26.55 -15.78 37.19
CA SER A 91 27.61 -15.82 36.18
C SER A 91 27.04 -15.76 34.76
N PHE A 92 26.00 -16.53 34.44
CA PHE A 92 25.36 -16.47 33.13
C PHE A 92 24.62 -15.15 32.89
N THR A 93 24.03 -14.55 33.92
CA THR A 93 23.41 -13.23 33.84
C THR A 93 24.44 -12.15 33.52
N GLN A 94 25.66 -12.22 34.08
CA GLN A 94 26.73 -11.27 33.72
C GLN A 94 27.23 -11.44 32.28
N ILE A 95 27.24 -12.68 31.77
CA ILE A 95 27.69 -12.99 30.41
C ILE A 95 26.65 -12.50 29.37
N TYR A 96 25.39 -12.90 29.54
CA TYR A 96 24.34 -12.66 28.54
C TYR A 96 23.42 -11.47 28.85
N GLY A 97 23.36 -11.01 30.10
CA GLY A 97 22.46 -9.94 30.54
C GLY A 97 22.59 -8.67 29.71
N PRO A 98 23.81 -8.15 29.44
CA PRO A 98 23.98 -6.97 28.60
C PRO A 98 23.46 -7.17 27.16
N SER A 99 23.72 -8.32 26.55
CA SER A 99 23.23 -8.63 25.20
C SER A 99 21.71 -8.80 25.16
N VAL A 100 21.11 -9.44 26.17
CA VAL A 100 19.65 -9.59 26.27
C VAL A 100 18.98 -8.22 26.47
N ALA A 101 19.56 -7.36 27.31
CA ALA A 101 19.05 -6.01 27.53
C ALA A 101 19.08 -5.17 26.25
N VAL A 102 20.20 -5.19 25.51
CA VAL A 102 20.31 -4.48 24.22
C VAL A 102 19.35 -5.07 23.18
N GLY A 103 19.21 -6.39 23.12
CA GLY A 103 18.26 -7.06 22.22
C GLY A 103 16.81 -6.68 22.52
N ALA A 104 16.40 -6.69 23.80
CA ALA A 104 15.07 -6.29 24.21
C ALA A 104 14.78 -4.82 23.89
N ALA A 105 15.72 -3.91 24.20
CA ALA A 105 15.60 -2.50 23.87
C ALA A 105 15.48 -2.27 22.34
N SER A 106 16.20 -3.06 21.55
CA SER A 106 16.17 -3.01 20.08
C SER A 106 14.82 -3.45 19.50
N VAL A 107 14.22 -4.50 20.05
CA VAL A 107 12.86 -4.93 19.63
C VAL A 107 11.83 -3.86 19.97
N VAL A 108 11.91 -3.28 21.17
CA VAL A 108 11.02 -2.19 21.58
C VAL A 108 11.16 -0.98 20.66
N SER A 109 12.39 -0.61 20.24
CA SER A 109 12.60 0.52 19.34
C SER A 109 12.02 0.29 17.94
N ILE A 110 12.12 -0.93 17.41
CA ILE A 110 11.50 -1.31 16.12
C ILE A 110 9.98 -1.22 16.21
N LEU A 111 9.38 -1.81 17.25
CA LEU A 111 7.93 -1.79 17.44
C LEU A 111 7.41 -0.36 17.60
N ALA A 112 8.10 0.47 18.37
CA ALA A 112 7.75 1.89 18.50
C ALA A 112 7.84 2.63 17.15
N GLY A 113 8.90 2.38 16.36
CA GLY A 113 9.06 2.98 15.02
C GLY A 113 7.91 2.60 14.08
N THR A 114 7.55 1.30 14.03
CA THR A 114 6.44 0.83 13.18
C THR A 114 5.08 1.37 13.63
N GLY A 115 4.85 1.53 14.94
CA GLY A 115 3.63 2.17 15.46
C GLY A 115 3.45 3.61 15.00
N VAL A 116 4.53 4.40 14.98
CA VAL A 116 4.50 5.79 14.49
C VAL A 116 4.21 5.85 12.98
N LEU A 117 4.79 4.94 12.18
CA LEU A 117 4.51 4.87 10.73
C LEU A 117 3.03 4.58 10.46
N ARG A 118 2.44 3.62 11.18
CA ARG A 118 1.01 3.30 11.08
C ARG A 118 0.13 4.49 11.42
N GLY A 119 0.47 5.24 12.48
CA GLY A 119 -0.26 6.45 12.85
C GLY A 119 -0.20 7.54 11.76
N ARG A 120 0.96 7.73 11.11
CA ARG A 120 1.11 8.67 9.99
C ARG A 120 0.33 8.23 8.76
N LEU A 121 0.38 6.96 8.41
CA LEU A 121 -0.37 6.42 7.28
C LEU A 121 -1.88 6.62 7.52
N ALA A 122 -2.38 6.23 8.70
CA ALA A 122 -3.77 6.46 9.07
C ALA A 122 -4.18 7.94 9.03
N ALA A 123 -3.30 8.84 9.49
CA ALA A 123 -3.54 10.28 9.43
C ALA A 123 -3.65 10.77 7.97
N VAL A 124 -2.73 10.37 7.09
CA VAL A 124 -2.76 10.72 5.66
C VAL A 124 -4.02 10.18 4.99
N THR A 125 -4.37 8.91 5.23
CA THR A 125 -5.61 8.30 4.71
C THR A 125 -6.84 9.05 5.23
N SER A 126 -6.87 9.43 6.51
CA SER A 126 -7.99 10.20 7.08
C SER A 126 -8.10 11.61 6.50
N ALA A 127 -6.97 12.26 6.24
CA ALA A 127 -6.93 13.58 5.62
C ALA A 127 -7.41 13.52 4.17
N ALA A 128 -6.98 12.50 3.41
CA ALA A 128 -7.46 12.24 2.06
C ALA A 128 -8.97 11.94 2.04
N ALA A 129 -9.46 11.10 2.94
CA ALA A 129 -10.90 10.84 3.08
C ALA A 129 -11.70 12.09 3.46
N THR A 130 -11.15 12.96 4.32
CA THR A 130 -11.78 14.24 4.69
C THR A 130 -11.78 15.21 3.51
N ALA A 131 -10.69 15.28 2.75
CA ALA A 131 -10.61 16.09 1.54
C ALA A 131 -11.59 15.61 0.48
N GLN A 132 -11.67 14.30 0.26
CA GLN A 132 -12.64 13.68 -0.65
C GLN A 132 -14.07 13.98 -0.22
N ALA A 133 -14.42 13.80 1.06
CA ALA A 133 -15.73 14.15 1.58
C ALA A 133 -16.06 15.66 1.44
N ALA A 134 -15.05 16.53 1.56
CA ALA A 134 -15.23 17.97 1.34
C ALA A 134 -15.50 18.29 -0.13
N LEU A 135 -14.80 17.63 -1.05
CA LEU A 135 -15.03 17.72 -2.49
C LEU A 135 -16.41 17.16 -2.87
N ASP A 136 -16.79 16.00 -2.36
CA ASP A 136 -18.10 15.40 -2.63
C ASP A 136 -19.25 16.28 -2.16
N ARG A 137 -19.12 16.90 -0.98
CA ARG A 137 -20.09 17.89 -0.49
C ARG A 137 -20.13 19.14 -1.34
N TYR A 138 -18.98 19.58 -1.87
CA TYR A 138 -18.94 20.70 -2.80
C TYR A 138 -19.66 20.35 -4.09
N ARG A 139 -19.32 19.21 -4.71
CA ARG A 139 -19.96 18.67 -5.91
C ARG A 139 -21.46 18.48 -5.73
N GLN A 140 -21.90 17.95 -4.58
CA GLN A 140 -23.32 17.83 -4.27
C GLN A 140 -24.03 19.19 -4.25
N ARG A 141 -23.43 20.23 -3.64
CA ARG A 141 -24.00 21.59 -3.67
C ARG A 141 -24.02 22.19 -5.07
N VAL A 142 -23.04 21.84 -5.92
CA VAL A 142 -23.03 22.24 -7.32
C VAL A 142 -24.18 21.57 -8.06
N ARG A 143 -24.35 20.25 -7.92
CA ARG A 143 -25.49 19.49 -8.48
C ARG A 143 -26.85 20.02 -8.04
N GLU A 144 -27.02 20.27 -6.74
CA GLU A 144 -28.28 20.80 -6.19
C GLU A 144 -28.65 22.20 -6.70
N LYS A 145 -27.66 23.06 -6.96
CA LYS A 145 -27.90 24.46 -7.38
C LYS A 145 -27.90 24.68 -8.88
N LEU A 146 -27.04 23.96 -9.60
CA LEU A 146 -26.74 24.20 -11.01
C LEU A 146 -27.13 23.00 -11.90
N GLY A 147 -27.55 21.88 -11.30
CA GLY A 147 -27.87 20.64 -12.01
C GLY A 147 -26.66 19.73 -12.21
N ASP A 148 -26.91 18.46 -12.52
CA ASP A 148 -25.87 17.46 -12.76
C ASP A 148 -24.96 17.83 -13.93
N ASP A 149 -25.52 18.44 -14.98
CA ASP A 149 -24.77 18.93 -16.14
C ASP A 149 -23.68 19.94 -15.78
N ALA A 150 -23.93 20.79 -14.78
CA ALA A 150 -22.99 21.82 -14.36
C ALA A 150 -21.89 21.26 -13.45
N ASP A 151 -22.19 20.29 -12.57
CA ASP A 151 -21.13 19.57 -11.84
C ASP A 151 -20.21 18.83 -12.80
N TYR A 152 -20.79 18.24 -13.86
CA TYR A 152 -20.03 17.61 -14.92
C TYR A 152 -19.14 18.62 -15.67
N GLU A 153 -19.69 19.78 -16.01
CA GLU A 153 -18.96 20.92 -16.60
C GLU A 153 -17.80 21.41 -15.74
N PHE A 154 -18.00 21.58 -14.43
CA PHE A 154 -16.93 22.04 -13.53
C PHE A 154 -15.90 20.95 -13.22
N ALA A 155 -16.32 19.68 -13.13
CA ALA A 155 -15.41 18.57 -12.83
C ALA A 155 -14.53 18.19 -14.03
N HIS A 156 -15.03 18.37 -15.25
CA HIS A 156 -14.36 17.97 -16.50
C HIS A 156 -14.01 19.16 -17.41
N GLU A 157 -14.22 20.39 -16.94
CA GLU A 157 -13.98 21.63 -17.69
C GLU A 157 -14.66 21.68 -19.08
N VAL A 158 -15.92 21.22 -19.18
CA VAL A 158 -16.69 21.13 -20.44
C VAL A 158 -17.92 22.04 -20.46
N VAL A 159 -18.12 22.87 -21.49
CA VAL A 159 -19.36 23.67 -21.63
C VAL A 159 -20.48 22.85 -22.27
N GLY A 160 -21.60 22.70 -21.57
CA GLY A 160 -22.82 22.10 -22.10
C GLY A 160 -23.52 22.98 -23.13
N ARG A 161 -23.55 22.59 -24.40
CA ARG A 161 -24.36 23.23 -25.45
C ARG A 161 -25.62 22.41 -25.69
N LYS A 162 -26.79 23.00 -25.43
CA LYS A 162 -28.09 22.36 -25.67
C LYS A 162 -28.39 22.32 -27.16
N THR A 163 -28.20 21.18 -27.80
CA THR A 163 -28.55 20.99 -29.21
C THR A 163 -29.95 20.40 -29.28
N LYS A 164 -30.87 21.13 -29.92
CA LYS A 164 -32.23 20.64 -30.17
C LYS A 164 -32.21 19.82 -31.45
N LEU A 165 -32.17 18.50 -31.33
CA LEU A 165 -32.40 17.60 -32.46
C LEU A 165 -33.91 17.56 -32.74
N LYS A 166 -34.28 17.79 -34.00
CA LYS A 166 -35.66 17.59 -34.48
C LYS A 166 -35.72 16.20 -35.12
N HIS A 167 -36.55 15.31 -34.57
CA HIS A 167 -36.92 14.08 -35.26
C HIS A 167 -37.92 14.37 -36.39
N GLU A 168 -37.96 13.51 -37.42
CA GLU A 168 -38.92 13.60 -38.53
C GLU A 168 -40.39 13.56 -38.09
N ASP A 169 -40.69 13.04 -36.89
CA ASP A 169 -42.04 12.97 -36.30
C ASP A 169 -42.46 14.22 -35.50
N GLY A 170 -41.67 15.29 -35.50
CA GLY A 170 -42.06 16.58 -34.89
C GLY A 170 -41.91 16.66 -33.37
N THR A 171 -41.47 15.61 -32.70
CA THR A 171 -41.04 15.62 -31.29
C THR A 171 -39.67 16.31 -31.15
N LYS A 172 -39.56 17.19 -30.15
CA LYS A 172 -38.32 17.94 -29.84
C LYS A 172 -37.67 17.33 -28.61
N GLU A 173 -36.62 16.56 -28.79
CA GLU A 173 -35.75 16.17 -27.68
C GLU A 173 -34.66 17.22 -27.48
N THR A 174 -34.43 17.60 -26.23
CA THR A 174 -33.36 18.52 -25.86
C THR A 174 -32.19 17.67 -25.41
N GLN A 175 -31.22 17.45 -26.29
CA GLN A 175 -30.00 16.73 -25.95
C GLN A 175 -28.94 17.75 -25.52
N VAL A 176 -28.40 17.59 -24.32
CA VAL A 176 -27.28 18.40 -23.84
C VAL A 176 -26.01 17.78 -24.42
N THR A 177 -25.31 18.54 -25.26
CA THR A 177 -24.05 18.12 -25.88
C THR A 177 -22.92 18.86 -25.19
N TYR A 178 -22.05 18.17 -24.47
CA TYR A 178 -20.88 18.82 -23.85
C TYR A 178 -19.81 19.07 -24.92
N HIS A 179 -19.31 20.31 -24.97
CA HIS A 179 -18.18 20.72 -25.79
C HIS A 179 -17.05 21.20 -24.89
N LEU A 180 -15.82 20.80 -25.17
CA LEU A 180 -14.64 21.32 -24.49
C LEU A 180 -14.47 22.83 -24.77
N VAL A 181 -14.01 23.59 -23.79
CA VAL A 181 -13.59 24.99 -24.00
C VAL A 181 -12.08 25.03 -24.17
N PRO A 182 -11.55 25.51 -25.31
CA PRO A 182 -10.13 25.73 -25.50
C PRO A 182 -9.72 26.99 -24.76
N SER A 183 -9.45 26.87 -23.46
CA SER A 183 -8.81 27.91 -22.67
C SER A 183 -7.61 27.32 -21.92
N SER A 184 -6.69 26.67 -22.65
CA SER A 184 -5.24 26.58 -22.32
C SER A 184 -4.44 25.51 -23.09
N GLY A 185 -5.08 24.62 -23.86
CA GLY A 185 -4.39 23.47 -24.48
C GLY A 185 -5.01 22.17 -24.01
N GLU A 186 -6.25 21.99 -24.46
CA GLU A 186 -7.26 20.97 -24.15
C GLU A 186 -6.72 19.53 -24.08
N TRP A 187 -6.89 18.82 -22.95
CA TRP A 187 -7.10 17.34 -22.85
C TRP A 187 -7.63 16.86 -21.46
N MET A 188 -8.42 17.62 -20.71
CA MET A 188 -8.88 17.21 -19.35
C MET A 188 -10.40 17.06 -19.20
N ALA A 189 -11.06 16.40 -20.15
CA ALA A 189 -12.40 15.85 -19.95
C ALA A 189 -12.40 14.33 -19.77
N ALA A 190 -11.29 13.76 -19.33
CA ALA A 190 -11.10 12.31 -19.30
C ALA A 190 -10.50 11.90 -17.96
N SER A 191 -10.80 10.67 -17.51
CA SER A 191 -10.37 10.18 -16.19
C SER A 191 -8.86 10.34 -15.97
N PRO A 192 -8.33 10.25 -14.73
CA PRO A 192 -6.89 10.25 -14.48
C PRO A 192 -6.11 9.16 -15.25
N TYR A 193 -6.83 8.16 -15.76
CA TYR A 193 -6.34 7.03 -16.54
C TYR A 193 -6.45 7.25 -18.04
N SER A 194 -7.00 8.38 -18.46
CA SER A 194 -7.14 8.68 -19.88
C SER A 194 -5.80 8.95 -20.55
N ARG A 195 -5.74 8.54 -21.82
CA ARG A 195 -4.57 8.76 -22.67
C ARG A 195 -5.03 9.13 -24.08
N ILE A 196 -4.30 10.06 -24.68
CA ILE A 196 -4.47 10.36 -26.10
C ILE A 196 -3.75 9.24 -26.87
N TRP A 197 -4.44 8.71 -27.86
CA TRP A 197 -3.87 7.79 -28.83
C TRP A 197 -3.71 8.52 -30.16
N ASP A 198 -2.45 8.80 -30.50
CA ASP A 198 -2.03 9.56 -31.67
C ASP A 198 -0.76 8.94 -32.28
N GLU A 199 -0.15 9.64 -33.24
CA GLU A 199 1.08 9.27 -33.95
C GLU A 199 2.27 8.92 -33.03
N SER A 200 2.25 9.31 -31.76
CA SER A 200 3.30 8.98 -30.79
C SER A 200 3.21 7.55 -30.26
N ALA A 201 2.04 6.92 -30.36
CA ALA A 201 1.85 5.54 -29.94
C ALA A 201 2.40 4.57 -30.99
N LEU A 202 3.15 3.56 -30.53
CA LEU A 202 3.85 2.63 -31.43
C LEU A 202 2.90 1.84 -32.36
N GLU A 203 1.70 1.54 -31.88
CA GLU A 203 0.68 0.77 -32.59
C GLU A 203 -0.29 1.64 -33.40
N TRP A 204 -0.10 2.97 -33.40
CA TRP A 204 -0.92 3.88 -34.17
C TRP A 204 -0.57 3.79 -35.66
N SER A 205 -1.60 3.83 -36.51
CA SER A 205 -1.47 3.78 -37.97
C SER A 205 -2.14 5.00 -38.58
N PRO A 206 -1.64 5.59 -39.68
CA PRO A 206 -2.33 6.69 -40.36
C PRO A 206 -3.61 6.27 -41.10
N ASN A 207 -3.87 4.97 -41.28
CA ASN A 207 -5.10 4.51 -41.88
C ASN A 207 -6.19 4.31 -40.81
N ARG A 208 -7.24 5.11 -40.87
CA ARG A 208 -8.36 5.08 -39.93
C ARG A 208 -9.08 3.73 -39.83
N GLU A 209 -9.21 2.99 -40.92
CA GLU A 209 -9.80 1.64 -40.89
C GLU A 209 -8.93 0.69 -40.07
N ILE A 210 -7.60 0.80 -40.20
CA ILE A 210 -6.65 0.03 -39.41
C ILE A 210 -6.71 0.46 -37.94
N GLN A 211 -6.74 1.76 -37.65
CA GLN A 211 -6.89 2.27 -36.28
C GLN A 211 -8.15 1.70 -35.59
N TYR A 212 -9.30 1.79 -36.28
CA TYR A 212 -10.57 1.28 -35.76
C TYR A 212 -10.50 -0.23 -35.49
N LEU A 213 -9.97 -0.99 -36.45
CA LEU A 213 -9.78 -2.43 -36.32
C LEU A 213 -8.84 -2.77 -35.17
N THR A 214 -7.74 -2.04 -34.97
CA THR A 214 -6.78 -2.24 -33.89
C THR A 214 -7.42 -2.01 -32.54
N LEU A 215 -8.07 -0.86 -32.32
CA LEU A 215 -8.74 -0.54 -31.06
C LEU A 215 -9.80 -1.59 -30.73
N ARG A 216 -10.64 -1.94 -31.71
CA ARG A 216 -11.72 -2.92 -31.50
C ARG A 216 -11.18 -4.33 -31.25
N SER A 217 -10.08 -4.70 -31.89
CA SER A 217 -9.44 -6.00 -31.68
C SER A 217 -8.80 -6.09 -30.29
N LEU A 218 -8.16 -5.02 -29.83
CA LEU A 218 -7.54 -4.95 -28.51
C LEU A 218 -8.60 -4.97 -27.39
N GLU A 219 -9.66 -4.19 -27.51
CA GLU A 219 -10.78 -4.20 -26.56
C GLU A 219 -11.39 -5.61 -26.43
N ASN A 220 -11.64 -6.28 -27.57
CA ASN A 220 -12.11 -7.67 -27.57
C ASN A 220 -11.09 -8.66 -27.00
N HIS A 221 -9.80 -8.44 -27.24
CA HIS A 221 -8.73 -9.28 -26.69
C HIS A 221 -8.71 -9.20 -25.16
N PHE A 222 -8.70 -7.99 -24.60
CA PHE A 222 -8.68 -7.79 -23.15
C PHE A 222 -9.97 -8.21 -22.47
N ASN A 223 -11.13 -8.10 -23.14
CA ASN A 223 -12.37 -8.67 -22.62
C ASN A 223 -12.29 -10.21 -22.51
N ARG A 224 -11.74 -10.89 -23.53
CA ARG A 224 -11.51 -12.35 -23.45
C ARG A 224 -10.45 -12.71 -22.41
N GLU A 225 -9.43 -11.87 -22.24
CA GLU A 225 -8.42 -12.06 -21.21
C GLU A 225 -9.02 -11.88 -19.81
N LEU A 226 -9.89 -10.89 -19.63
CA LEU A 226 -10.64 -10.67 -18.41
C LEU A 226 -11.56 -11.85 -18.10
N ASP A 227 -12.23 -12.42 -19.10
CA ASP A 227 -13.03 -13.65 -18.96
C ASP A 227 -12.18 -14.86 -18.53
N ALA A 228 -10.98 -15.00 -19.09
CA ALA A 228 -10.13 -16.17 -18.87
C ALA A 228 -9.33 -16.09 -17.56
N ARG A 229 -8.78 -14.91 -17.23
CA ARG A 229 -7.91 -14.68 -16.05
C ARG A 229 -8.68 -14.13 -14.86
N GLY A 230 -9.82 -13.50 -15.07
CA GLY A 230 -10.62 -12.82 -14.06
C GLY A 230 -10.13 -11.42 -13.68
N VAL A 231 -8.89 -11.05 -14.05
CA VAL A 231 -8.27 -9.74 -13.76
C VAL A 231 -7.43 -9.28 -14.93
N VAL A 232 -7.49 -8.00 -15.26
CA VAL A 232 -6.63 -7.33 -16.26
C VAL A 232 -6.12 -6.02 -15.68
N PHE A 233 -4.83 -5.71 -15.86
CA PHE A 233 -4.24 -4.45 -15.41
C PHE A 233 -4.27 -3.38 -16.51
N LEU A 234 -4.42 -2.12 -16.09
CA LEU A 234 -4.40 -0.98 -17.01
C LEU A 234 -3.07 -0.85 -17.76
N ASN A 235 -1.95 -1.12 -17.09
CA ASN A 235 -0.64 -1.10 -17.76
C ASN A 235 -0.49 -2.13 -18.88
N ASP A 236 -1.20 -3.26 -18.83
CA ASP A 236 -1.13 -4.25 -19.91
C ASP A 236 -1.90 -3.75 -21.14
N VAL A 237 -3.02 -3.05 -20.93
CA VAL A 237 -3.75 -2.32 -21.97
C VAL A 237 -2.88 -1.21 -22.58
N TYR A 238 -2.22 -0.39 -21.75
CA TYR A 238 -1.31 0.64 -22.25
C TYR A 238 -0.18 0.09 -23.12
N LYS A 239 0.49 -0.99 -22.69
CA LYS A 239 1.55 -1.61 -23.48
C LYS A 239 1.04 -2.08 -24.83
N ALA A 240 -0.13 -2.72 -24.87
CA ALA A 240 -0.70 -3.24 -26.11
C ALA A 240 -1.17 -2.12 -27.06
N LEU A 241 -1.50 -0.94 -26.52
CA LEU A 241 -1.81 0.25 -27.32
C LEU A 241 -0.57 1.06 -27.72
N GLY A 242 0.62 0.67 -27.26
CA GLY A 242 1.86 1.42 -27.48
C GLY A 242 1.96 2.72 -26.66
N LEU A 243 1.24 2.81 -25.54
CA LEU A 243 1.20 3.96 -24.65
C LEU A 243 2.22 3.84 -23.50
N PRO A 244 2.70 4.96 -22.93
CA PRO A 244 3.61 4.92 -21.79
C PRO A 244 2.91 4.38 -20.54
N MET A 245 3.58 3.44 -19.87
CA MET A 245 3.13 2.90 -18.59
C MET A 245 3.14 3.97 -17.50
N SER A 246 2.25 3.83 -16.51
CA SER A 246 2.24 4.67 -15.31
C SER A 246 2.34 3.83 -14.02
N PRO A 247 2.95 4.35 -12.95
CA PRO A 247 2.97 3.67 -11.64
C PRO A 247 1.58 3.41 -11.09
N GLU A 248 0.65 4.34 -11.30
CA GLU A 248 -0.74 4.24 -10.85
C GLU A 248 -1.47 3.11 -11.59
N ALA A 249 -1.26 3.01 -12.90
CA ALA A 249 -1.79 1.96 -13.78
C ALA A 249 -1.26 0.54 -13.47
N ALA A 250 -0.23 0.41 -12.63
CA ALA A 250 0.26 -0.88 -12.15
C ALA A 250 -0.62 -1.45 -11.02
N LEU A 251 -1.34 -0.58 -10.31
CA LEU A 251 -2.20 -0.96 -9.20
C LEU A 251 -3.66 -1.09 -9.61
N VAL A 252 -4.05 -0.43 -10.70
CA VAL A 252 -5.45 -0.36 -11.16
C VAL A 252 -5.73 -1.23 -12.38
N GLY A 253 -6.99 -1.61 -12.55
CA GLY A 253 -7.43 -2.48 -13.64
C GLY A 253 -8.90 -2.86 -13.53
N TRP A 254 -9.23 -3.99 -14.15
CA TRP A 254 -10.58 -4.54 -14.23
C TRP A 254 -10.67 -5.91 -13.58
N ILE A 255 -11.85 -6.22 -13.07
CA ILE A 255 -12.17 -7.52 -12.47
C ILE A 255 -13.46 -8.05 -13.07
N LYS A 256 -13.43 -9.31 -13.49
CA LYS A 256 -14.58 -9.92 -14.16
C LYS A 256 -15.76 -10.13 -13.23
N ASP A 257 -15.49 -10.68 -12.04
CA ASP A 257 -16.54 -11.38 -11.30
C ASP A 257 -16.60 -10.94 -9.84
N TYR A 258 -17.32 -9.84 -9.61
CA TYR A 258 -17.73 -9.41 -8.27
C TYR A 258 -18.83 -10.30 -7.67
N GLU A 259 -19.47 -11.16 -8.47
CA GLU A 259 -20.63 -11.95 -8.03
C GLU A 259 -20.24 -13.23 -7.29
N THR A 260 -18.98 -13.67 -7.41
CA THR A 260 -18.49 -14.75 -6.56
C THR A 260 -18.66 -14.37 -5.09
N PRO A 261 -19.17 -15.28 -4.22
CA PRO A 261 -19.43 -14.98 -2.82
C PRO A 261 -18.22 -14.42 -2.07
N LYS A 262 -17.01 -14.83 -2.48
CA LYS A 262 -15.73 -14.33 -1.93
C LYS A 262 -15.47 -12.88 -2.31
N MET A 263 -15.61 -12.52 -3.58
CA MET A 263 -15.34 -11.16 -4.06
C MET A 263 -16.42 -10.19 -3.58
N LYS A 264 -17.68 -10.62 -3.54
CA LYS A 264 -18.78 -9.82 -2.98
C LYS A 264 -18.55 -9.48 -1.50
N ALA A 265 -18.20 -10.48 -0.68
CA ALA A 265 -17.88 -10.27 0.73
C ALA A 265 -16.66 -9.36 0.94
N LEU A 266 -15.68 -9.44 0.04
CA LEU A 266 -14.45 -8.66 0.13
C LEU A 266 -14.65 -7.22 -0.37
N ALA A 267 -15.43 -7.01 -1.44
CA ALA A 267 -15.87 -5.70 -1.90
C ALA A 267 -16.72 -4.98 -0.83
N GLU A 268 -17.64 -5.70 -0.17
CA GLU A 268 -18.43 -5.18 0.95
C GLU A 268 -17.53 -4.78 2.14
N LYS A 269 -16.55 -5.62 2.50
CA LYS A 269 -15.58 -5.30 3.56
C LYS A 269 -14.72 -4.08 3.22
N LEU A 270 -14.40 -3.87 1.95
CA LEU A 270 -13.62 -2.73 1.47
C LEU A 270 -14.48 -1.50 1.12
N GLY A 271 -15.82 -1.61 1.19
CA GLY A 271 -16.75 -0.54 0.85
C GLY A 271 -16.73 -0.14 -0.63
N ARG A 272 -16.46 -1.08 -1.55
CA ARG A 272 -16.34 -0.80 -2.99
C ARG A 272 -17.58 -1.18 -3.77
N THR A 273 -17.91 -0.38 -4.78
CA THR A 273 -18.94 -0.69 -5.77
C THR A 273 -18.39 -1.71 -6.78
N PRO A 274 -19.15 -2.77 -7.10
CA PRO A 274 -18.85 -3.67 -8.21
C PRO A 274 -18.70 -2.89 -9.52
N GLY A 275 -17.69 -3.24 -10.31
CA GLY A 275 -17.47 -2.73 -11.65
C GLY A 275 -18.34 -3.41 -12.70
N ASP A 276 -18.15 -3.01 -13.95
CA ASP A 276 -19.03 -3.34 -15.08
C ASP A 276 -18.77 -4.76 -15.63
N GLY A 277 -17.64 -5.37 -15.25
CA GLY A 277 -17.24 -6.72 -15.67
C GLY A 277 -16.77 -6.80 -17.13
N ALA A 278 -16.51 -5.66 -17.78
CA ALA A 278 -15.99 -5.56 -19.13
C ALA A 278 -15.00 -4.40 -19.24
N VAL A 279 -14.02 -4.57 -20.12
CA VAL A 279 -13.07 -3.52 -20.51
C VAL A 279 -13.67 -2.72 -21.65
N ASP A 280 -13.76 -1.40 -21.47
CA ASP A 280 -14.15 -0.43 -22.49
C ASP A 280 -13.09 0.68 -22.57
N PHE A 281 -12.77 1.07 -23.80
CA PHE A 281 -11.83 2.15 -24.09
C PHE A 281 -12.51 3.51 -24.21
N GLY A 282 -13.85 3.57 -24.16
CA GLY A 282 -14.61 4.82 -24.17
C GLY A 282 -14.68 5.49 -25.55
N VAL A 283 -14.46 4.71 -26.62
CA VAL A 283 -14.38 5.21 -28.01
C VAL A 283 -15.63 4.90 -28.82
N PHE A 284 -16.15 3.68 -28.73
CA PHE A 284 -17.10 3.19 -29.73
C PHE A 284 -18.55 3.64 -29.49
N ASP A 285 -18.88 4.03 -28.27
CA ASP A 285 -20.23 4.49 -27.91
C ASP A 285 -20.49 5.95 -28.29
N GLY A 286 -19.45 6.70 -28.70
CA GLY A 286 -19.59 8.08 -29.20
C GLY A 286 -20.09 9.07 -28.14
N GLU A 287 -19.95 8.74 -26.86
CA GLU A 287 -20.39 9.59 -25.76
C GLU A 287 -19.51 10.84 -25.65
N THR A 288 -18.19 10.67 -25.81
CA THR A 288 -17.21 11.76 -25.73
C THR A 288 -17.06 12.52 -27.05
N ALA A 289 -16.71 13.81 -26.97
CA ALA A 289 -16.49 14.63 -28.15
C ALA A 289 -15.33 14.11 -29.01
N SER A 290 -14.27 13.58 -28.38
CA SER A 290 -13.14 12.97 -29.08
C SER A 290 -13.55 11.69 -29.81
N ALA A 291 -14.32 10.81 -29.17
CA ALA A 291 -14.89 9.63 -29.81
C ALA A 291 -15.75 9.99 -31.03
N ARG A 292 -16.61 11.01 -30.92
CA ARG A 292 -17.44 11.46 -32.06
C ARG A 292 -16.61 12.01 -33.21
N ALA A 293 -15.62 12.86 -32.93
CA ALA A 293 -14.73 13.41 -33.95
C ALA A 293 -13.96 12.30 -34.68
N TYR A 294 -13.46 11.33 -33.91
CA TYR A 294 -12.80 10.14 -34.43
C TYR A 294 -13.71 9.30 -35.34
N LEU A 295 -14.91 8.96 -34.86
CA LEU A 295 -15.89 8.15 -35.60
C LEU A 295 -16.42 8.88 -36.84
N ALA A 296 -16.60 10.20 -36.77
CA ALA A 296 -16.99 11.03 -37.92
C ALA A 296 -15.87 11.14 -38.96
N GLY A 297 -14.60 11.04 -38.53
CA GLY A 297 -13.42 11.23 -39.38
C GLY A 297 -12.95 12.66 -39.48
N ASP A 298 -13.34 13.49 -38.52
CA ASP A 298 -12.89 14.86 -38.39
C ASP A 298 -11.49 14.93 -37.75
N ASP A 299 -11.12 13.90 -36.97
CA ASP A 299 -9.81 13.76 -36.32
C ASP A 299 -9.33 12.30 -36.37
N ASP A 300 -8.02 12.09 -36.55
CA ASP A 300 -7.37 10.77 -36.53
C ASP A 300 -6.81 10.44 -35.13
N ARG A 301 -6.93 11.36 -34.18
CA ARG A 301 -6.54 11.21 -32.78
C ARG A 301 -7.76 10.95 -31.92
N VAL A 302 -7.60 10.10 -30.92
CA VAL A 302 -8.69 9.79 -30.00
C VAL A 302 -8.22 9.76 -28.55
N VAL A 303 -9.00 10.33 -27.66
CA VAL A 303 -8.83 10.18 -26.22
C VAL A 303 -9.48 8.87 -25.81
N LEU A 304 -8.65 7.94 -25.31
CA LEU A 304 -9.10 6.71 -24.71
C LEU A 304 -9.40 7.00 -23.23
N ASP A 305 -10.67 6.88 -22.85
CA ASP A 305 -11.11 7.02 -21.47
C ASP A 305 -11.59 5.66 -20.96
N PHE A 306 -10.76 5.04 -20.14
CA PHE A 306 -10.92 3.65 -19.72
C PHE A 306 -11.91 3.56 -18.53
N ASN A 307 -12.85 2.61 -18.57
CA ASN A 307 -13.81 2.34 -17.49
C ASN A 307 -13.17 1.54 -16.33
N VAL A 308 -12.10 2.05 -15.74
CA VAL A 308 -11.29 1.30 -14.77
C VAL A 308 -12.03 1.13 -13.43
N ASP A 309 -12.12 -0.11 -12.93
CA ASP A 309 -12.78 -0.44 -11.65
C ASP A 309 -12.05 0.09 -10.40
N GLY A 310 -10.78 0.47 -10.57
CA GLY A 310 -9.90 1.01 -9.54
C GLY A 310 -8.79 0.03 -9.14
N VAL A 311 -8.35 0.06 -7.88
CA VAL A 311 -7.18 -0.72 -7.42
C VAL A 311 -7.48 -2.21 -7.36
N VAL A 312 -6.85 -3.01 -8.22
CA VAL A 312 -7.07 -4.47 -8.32
C VAL A 312 -5.99 -5.31 -7.64
N TYR A 313 -4.86 -4.70 -7.22
CA TYR A 313 -3.74 -5.42 -6.60
C TYR A 313 -4.14 -6.29 -5.39
N ASP A 314 -5.00 -5.77 -4.51
CA ASP A 314 -5.45 -6.48 -3.28
C ASP A 314 -6.41 -7.64 -3.56
N LEU A 315 -6.85 -7.77 -4.82
CA LEU A 315 -7.90 -8.69 -5.25
C LEU A 315 -7.35 -9.91 -5.99
N ILE A 316 -6.04 -9.93 -6.22
CA ILE A 316 -5.34 -11.07 -6.82
C ILE A 316 -5.12 -12.14 -5.75
N PRO A 317 -5.62 -13.38 -5.95
CA PRO A 317 -5.32 -14.48 -5.04
C PRO A 317 -3.80 -14.69 -5.02
N ALA A 318 -3.19 -14.63 -3.84
CA ALA A 318 -1.81 -15.08 -3.69
C ALA A 318 -1.74 -16.56 -4.09
N LEU A 319 -0.87 -16.88 -5.05
CA LEU A 319 -0.55 -18.25 -5.46
C LEU A 319 0.03 -19.06 -4.29
#